data_AF-A0A318CYC6-F1
#
_entry.id   AF-A0A318CYC6-F1
#
_cell.length_a   1.000
_cell.length_b   1.000
_cell.length_c   1.000
_cell.angle_alpha   90.00
_cell.angle_beta   90.00
_cell.angle_gamma   90.00
#
_symmetry.space_group_name_H-M   'P 1'
#
loop_
_entity.id
_entity.type
_entity.pdbx_description
1 polymer ?
#
loop_
_entity_poly.entity_id
_entity_poly.type
_entity_poly.pdbx_seq_one_letter_code
_entity_poly.pdbx_strand_id
1 'polypeptide(L)' 'MKIVYDPDISTTLYSSIKEVIKESIQAPCSCGCDEIYVSLQEENKIDVKCYDCGTSFFELEVEIDEETTDH' A
#
# COMPACT_ATOMS: atom_id res chain seq x y z
N MET A 1 2.27 7.97 -11.60
CA MET A 1 1.82 6.85 -10.77
C MET A 1 0.54 7.19 -10.02
N LYS A 2 -0.54 6.44 -10.29
CA LYS A 2 -1.80 6.49 -9.53
C LYS A 2 -1.84 5.33 -8.54
N ILE A 3 -2.34 5.56 -7.33
CA ILE A 3 -2.40 4.55 -6.26
C ILE A 3 -3.87 4.32 -5.92
N VAL A 4 -4.27 3.06 -5.91
CA VAL A 4 -5.59 2.57 -5.52
C VAL A 4 -5.39 1.75 -4.25
N TYR A 5 -6.22 2.01 -3.24
CA TYR A 5 -6.16 1.33 -1.96
C TYR A 5 -7.35 0.38 -1.85
N ASP A 6 -7.12 -0.76 -1.22
CA ASP A 6 -8.19 -1.64 -0.79
C ASP A 6 -9.16 -0.90 0.15
N PRO A 7 -10.48 -1.07 0.00
CA PRO A 7 -11.47 -0.38 0.84
C PRO A 7 -11.32 -0.68 2.33
N ASP A 8 -10.70 -1.81 2.70
CA ASP A 8 -10.46 -2.19 4.10
C ASP A 8 -9.26 -1.45 4.73
N ILE A 9 -8.41 -0.78 3.95
CA ILE A 9 -7.29 0.00 4.48
C ILE A 9 -7.79 1.34 5.02
N SER A 10 -7.45 1.63 6.28
CA SER A 10 -7.79 2.90 6.91
C SER A 10 -7.18 4.10 6.17
N THR A 11 -8.01 5.11 5.91
CA THR A 11 -7.60 6.34 5.21
C THR A 11 -6.51 7.13 5.94
N THR A 12 -6.36 6.93 7.26
CA THR A 12 -5.28 7.53 8.06
C THR A 12 -3.90 7.06 7.61
N LEU A 13 -3.79 5.82 7.12
CA LEU A 13 -2.54 5.22 6.64
C LEU A 13 -2.20 5.63 5.20
N TYR A 14 -3.14 6.19 4.45
CA TYR A 14 -2.96 6.47 3.02
C TYR A 14 -1.77 7.39 2.75
N SER A 15 -1.57 8.41 3.58
CA SER A 15 -0.45 9.35 3.42
C SER A 15 0.89 8.64 3.60
N SER A 16 1.05 7.90 4.70
CA SER A 16 2.29 7.18 5.02
C SER A 16 2.61 6.14 3.94
N ILE A 17 1.62 5.32 3.54
CA ILE A 17 1.80 4.31 2.49
C ILE A 17 2.17 4.99 1.16
N LYS A 18 1.53 6.12 0.83
CA LYS A 18 1.81 6.86 -0.40
C LYS A 18 3.25 7.35 -0.49
N GLU A 19 3.81 7.83 0.61
CA GLU A 19 5.20 8.29 0.66
C GLU A 19 6.16 7.12 0.41
N VAL A 20 5.96 6.00 1.12
CA VAL A 20 6.80 4.80 0.95
C VAL A 20 6.73 4.26 -0.49
N ILE A 21 5.54 4.24 -1.09
CA ILE A 21 5.36 3.81 -2.49
C ILE A 21 6.13 4.72 -3.45
N LYS A 22 6.08 6.03 -3.26
CA LYS A 22 6.78 6.98 -4.14
C LYS A 22 8.29 6.91 -4.00
N GLU A 23 8.80 6.64 -2.80
CA GLU A 23 10.24 6.47 -2.57
C GLU A 23 10.75 5.13 -3.12
N SER A 24 9.95 4.07 -2.98
CA SER A 24 10.34 2.71 -3.38
C SER A 24 10.14 2.46 -4.88
N ILE A 25 9.09 3.02 -5.48
CA ILE A 25 8.71 2.78 -6.88
C ILE A 25 9.02 4.04 -7.70
N GLN A 26 10.16 4.03 -8.37
CA GLN A 26 10.63 5.14 -9.22
C GLN A 26 10.29 4.96 -10.71
N ALA A 27 9.81 3.78 -11.11
CA ALA A 27 9.51 3.42 -12.49
C ALA A 27 8.21 2.61 -12.58
N PRO A 28 7.50 2.65 -13.72
CA PRO A 28 6.32 1.82 -13.94
C PRO A 28 6.66 0.33 -13.84
N CYS A 29 5.63 -0.49 -13.65
CA CYS A 29 5.78 -1.94 -13.65
C CYS A 29 6.40 -2.41 -14.98
N SER A 30 7.09 -3.55 -14.98
CA SER A 30 7.64 -4.18 -16.20
C SER A 30 6.59 -4.50 -17.26
N CYS A 31 5.31 -4.62 -16.89
CA CYS A 31 4.21 -4.76 -17.83
C CYS A 31 3.83 -3.44 -18.55
N GLY A 32 4.37 -2.31 -18.13
CA GLY A 32 4.08 -0.97 -18.66
C GLY A 32 2.99 -0.21 -17.91
N CYS A 33 2.35 -0.81 -16.90
CA CYS A 33 1.35 -0.14 -16.07
C CYS A 33 2.00 0.80 -15.04
N ASP A 34 1.47 2.02 -14.92
CA ASP A 34 1.88 3.05 -13.96
C ASP A 34 0.87 3.20 -12.80
N GLU A 35 -0.03 2.22 -12.63
CA GLU A 35 -1.01 2.16 -11.56
C GLU A 35 -0.64 1.10 -10.53
N ILE A 36 -0.72 1.48 -9.25
CA ILE A 36 -0.41 0.65 -8.10
C ILE A 36 -1.70 0.32 -7.35
N TYR A 37 -1.83 -0.94 -6.95
CA TYR A 37 -2.85 -1.40 -6.02
C TYR A 37 -2.20 -1.78 -4.69
N VAL A 38 -2.74 -1.22 -3.60
CA VAL A 38 -2.35 -1.57 -2.24
C VAL A 38 -3.43 -2.49 -1.68
N SER A 39 -3.08 -3.76 -1.50
CA SER A 39 -3.97 -4.81 -1.00
C SER A 39 -3.73 -5.02 0.49
N LEU A 40 -4.76 -5.02 1.32
CA LEU A 40 -4.66 -5.55 2.67
C LEU A 40 -4.62 -7.08 2.57
N GLN A 41 -3.61 -7.73 3.13
CA GLN A 41 -3.45 -9.19 3.11
C GLN A 41 -3.85 -9.79 4.46
N GLU A 42 -3.28 -9.24 5.54
CA GLU A 42 -3.51 -9.64 6.92
C GLU A 42 -3.81 -8.38 7.75
N GLU A 43 -4.18 -8.55 9.02
CA GLU A 43 -4.63 -7.47 9.92
C GLU A 43 -3.70 -6.24 9.90
N ASN A 44 -2.39 -6.47 9.81
CA ASN A 44 -1.37 -5.41 9.82
C ASN A 44 -0.42 -5.53 8.62
N LYS A 45 -0.83 -6.17 7.51
CA LYS A 45 0.06 -6.42 6.39
C LYS A 45 -0.56 -5.99 5.08
N ILE A 46 0.18 -5.15 4.34
CA ILE A 46 -0.19 -4.70 3.00
C ILE A 46 0.77 -5.23 1.95
N ASP A 47 0.22 -5.54 0.78
CA ASP A 47 0.94 -5.92 -0.42
C ASP A 47 0.77 -4.82 -1.46
N VAL A 48 1.90 -4.22 -1.87
CA VAL A 48 1.95 -3.18 -2.90
C VAL A 48 2.25 -3.86 -4.22
N LYS A 49 1.27 -3.90 -5.11
CA LYS A 49 1.36 -4.61 -6.40
C LYS A 49 0.90 -3.77 -7.58
N CYS A 50 1.25 -4.22 -8.78
CA CYS A 50 0.77 -3.62 -10.01
C CYS A 50 -0.75 -3.83 -10.14
N TYR A 51 -1.48 -2.76 -10.47
CA TYR A 51 -2.94 -2.84 -10.64
C TYR A 51 -3.35 -3.76 -11.80
N ASP A 52 -2.54 -3.82 -12.87
CA ASP A 52 -2.89 -4.54 -14.10
C ASP A 52 -2.43 -6.01 -14.08
N CYS A 53 -1.14 -6.26 -13.87
CA CYS A 53 -0.57 -7.61 -13.94
C CYS A 53 -0.48 -8.32 -12.58
N GLY A 54 -0.79 -7.63 -11.48
CA GLY A 54 -0.77 -8.20 -10.12
C GLY A 54 0.62 -8.50 -9.57
N THR A 55 1.71 -8.13 -10.27
CA THR A 55 3.07 -8.33 -9.77
C THR A 55 3.31 -7.50 -8.51
N SER A 56 3.65 -8.16 -7.41
CA SER A 56 4.04 -7.52 -6.16
C SER A 56 5.39 -6.80 -6.32
N PHE A 57 5.42 -5.55 -5.88
CA PHE A 57 6.63 -4.76 -5.77
C PHE A 57 7.31 -5.03 -4.43
N PHE A 58 6.55 -4.96 -3.33
CA PHE A 58 6.99 -5.25 -1.97
C PHE A 58 5.79 -5.39 -1.03
N GLU A 59 6.06 -5.95 0.15
CA GLU A 59 5.12 -6.09 1.25
C GLU A 59 5.58 -5.19 2.41
N LEU A 60 4.63 -4.63 3.15
CA LEU A 60 4.87 -3.83 4.34
C LEU A 60 4.00 -4.32 5.48
N GLU A 61 4.58 -4.42 6.67
CA GLU A 61 3.83 -4.49 7.91
C GLU A 61 3.52 -3.05 8.35
N VAL A 62 2.25 -2.77 8.62
CA VAL A 62 1.75 -1.47 9.11
C VAL A 62 1.28 -1.67 10.54
N GLU A 63 1.89 -0.98 11.49
CA GLU A 63 1.40 -0.96 12.86
C GLU A 63 0.13 -0.09 12.88
N ILE A 64 -1.04 -0.73 12.94
CA ILE A 64 -2.26 -0.02 13.29
C ILE A 64 -2.14 0.28 14.78
N ASP A 65 -1.64 1.47 15.09
CA ASP A 65 -1.55 1.95 16.46
C ASP A 65 -2.97 2.00 17.05
N GLU A 66 -3.36 0.97 17.80
CA GLU A 66 -4.55 0.94 18.64
C GLU A 66 -4.33 1.83 19.89
N GLU A 67 -3.78 3.03 19.79
CA GLU A 67 -3.71 3.94 20.93
C GLU A 67 -5.01 4.76 21.03
N THR A 68 -5.94 4.25 21.82
CA THR A 68 -6.60 5.01 22.89
C THR A 68 -7.44 4.08 23.78
N THR A 69 -6.82 3.53 24.82
CA THR A 69 -7.48 3.46 26.14
C THR A 69 -6.44 3.79 27.19
N ASP A 70 -6.20 5.09 27.35
CA ASP A 70 -5.83 5.64 28.64
C ASP A 70 -7.06 5.52 29.55
N HIS A 71 -7.04 4.57 30.50
CA HIS A 71 -7.80 4.63 31.75
C HIS A 71 -7.40 3.55 32.76
#